data_AF-A0AAD6DJW0-F1
#
_entry.id   AF-A0AAD6DJW0-F1
#
_cell.length_a   1.000
_cell.length_b   1.000
_cell.length_c   1.000
_cell.angle_alpha   90.00
_cell.angle_beta   90.00
_cell.angle_gamma   90.00
#
_symmetry.space_group_name_H-M   'P 1'
#
loop_
_entity.id
_entity.type
_entity.pdbx_description
1 polymer ?
#
loop_
_entity_poly.entity_id
_entity_poly.type
_entity_poly.pdbx_seq_one_letter_code
_entity_poly.pdbx_strand_id
1 'polypeptide(L)'
;MPLDTRKCYFPHGNSAPGSYPCTSDEITSCCGKSSICLSNGYCLDTHQPYVLSRGACTSENWGAGCPTHCQDTFDDIGASIINLSFLNGTSKYCCGTPVIDGENIVCPFGKDSFELDDAEILAGHAALANVTTLSASTNSSATSPCPTITSSPSSSSSGSHDVALGAGLGVPLGVIALVSLAWGFMERRRANKLSRQVNNSIAPATGFIGSPINSQVPAKTVSSGPSELDAGRRMPELEARD
;
A
#
# COMPACT_ATOMS: atom_id res chain seq x y z
N MET A 1 27.95 7.45 14.75
CA MET A 1 27.32 6.17 15.13
C MET A 1 28.42 5.12 15.25
N PRO A 2 28.51 4.35 16.34
CA PRO A 2 29.37 3.17 16.33
C PRO A 2 28.86 2.27 15.21
N LEU A 3 29.77 1.82 14.35
CA LEU A 3 29.44 0.80 13.38
C LEU A 3 29.11 -0.46 14.21
N ASP A 4 27.85 -0.88 14.23
CA ASP A 4 27.52 -2.19 14.81
C ASP A 4 28.17 -3.26 13.93
N THR A 5 29.10 -4.02 14.52
CA THR A 5 29.92 -5.01 13.82
C THR A 5 29.38 -6.43 13.97
N ARG A 6 28.28 -6.61 14.71
CA ARG A 6 27.67 -7.92 14.89
C ARG A 6 27.16 -8.44 13.56
N LYS A 7 27.36 -9.74 13.36
CA LYS A 7 26.88 -10.45 12.18
C LYS A 7 25.43 -10.86 12.40
N CYS A 8 24.72 -11.00 11.28
CA CYS A 8 23.36 -11.51 11.26
C CYS A 8 23.30 -12.78 10.43
N TYR A 9 22.37 -13.66 10.76
CA TYR A 9 22.20 -14.97 10.17
C TYR A 9 20.72 -15.22 9.89
N PHE A 10 20.41 -15.91 8.78
CA PHE A 10 19.05 -16.40 8.49
C PHE A 10 18.76 -17.68 9.29
N PRO A 11 17.49 -18.14 9.38
CA PRO A 11 17.11 -19.29 10.22
C PRO A 11 17.96 -20.55 10.05
N HIS A 12 18.48 -20.80 8.84
CA HIS A 12 19.34 -21.93 8.55
C HIS A 12 20.80 -21.77 9.04
N GLY A 13 21.14 -20.62 9.67
CA GLY A 13 22.47 -20.30 10.19
C GLY A 13 23.41 -19.67 9.15
N ASN A 14 23.00 -19.55 7.89
CA ASN A 14 23.80 -18.87 6.88
C ASN A 14 23.84 -17.36 7.11
N SER A 15 24.98 -16.74 6.80
CA SER A 15 25.18 -15.29 6.96
C SER A 15 24.18 -14.47 6.14
N ALA A 16 23.64 -13.42 6.75
CA ALA A 16 22.74 -12.44 6.15
C ALA A 16 23.48 -11.11 5.89
N PRO A 17 24.20 -10.97 4.76
CA PRO A 17 24.94 -9.74 4.45
C PRO A 17 23.99 -8.56 4.20
N GLY A 18 24.37 -7.38 4.67
CA GLY A 18 23.56 -6.16 4.50
C GLY A 18 22.37 -6.03 5.46
N SER A 19 22.25 -6.97 6.41
CA SER A 19 21.35 -6.88 7.55
C SER A 19 22.08 -6.27 8.76
N TYR A 20 21.37 -5.46 9.53
CA TYR A 20 21.90 -4.72 10.68
C TYR A 20 21.04 -4.98 11.92
N PRO A 21 21.65 -5.13 13.11
CA PRO A 21 20.92 -5.35 14.35
C PRO A 21 19.93 -4.23 14.69
N CYS A 22 18.76 -4.60 15.18
CA CYS A 22 17.64 -3.70 15.46
C CYS A 22 17.58 -3.15 16.88
N THR A 23 18.33 -3.74 17.81
CA THR A 23 18.52 -3.21 19.18
C THR A 23 19.97 -3.36 19.60
N SER A 24 20.32 -2.85 20.78
CA SER A 24 21.64 -3.06 21.39
C SER A 24 21.76 -4.38 22.16
N ASP A 25 20.69 -5.16 22.26
CA ASP A 25 20.68 -6.45 22.94
C ASP A 25 21.52 -7.47 22.20
N GLU A 26 22.23 -8.36 22.91
CA GLU A 26 23.13 -9.35 22.31
C GLU A 26 22.46 -10.18 21.20
N ILE A 27 21.28 -10.73 21.50
CA ILE A 27 20.42 -11.43 20.54
C ILE A 27 19.25 -10.53 20.17
N THR A 28 19.18 -10.14 18.91
CA THR A 28 18.14 -9.25 18.39
C THR A 28 17.88 -9.55 16.92
N SER A 29 16.73 -9.11 16.42
CA SER A 29 16.43 -9.17 15.00
C SER A 29 17.36 -8.27 14.20
N CYS A 30 17.56 -8.62 12.94
CA CYS A 30 18.32 -7.83 11.99
C CYS A 30 17.46 -7.49 10.77
N CYS A 31 17.43 -6.22 10.41
CA CYS A 31 16.72 -5.73 9.23
C CYS A 31 17.68 -5.26 8.14
N GLY A 32 17.21 -5.30 6.89
CA GLY A 32 17.98 -4.75 5.76
C GLY A 32 18.25 -3.25 5.95
N LYS A 33 19.30 -2.74 5.31
CA LYS A 33 19.71 -1.31 5.40
C LYS A 33 18.56 -0.31 5.16
N SER A 34 17.62 -0.66 4.28
CA SER A 34 16.46 0.14 3.89
C SER A 34 15.15 -0.40 4.48
N SER A 35 15.22 -1.06 5.62
CA SER A 35 14.05 -1.56 6.33
C SER A 35 14.04 -0.95 7.74
N ILE A 36 12.85 -0.64 8.22
CA ILE A 36 12.62 -0.06 9.53
C ILE A 36 12.53 -1.21 10.54
N CYS A 37 13.31 -1.14 11.60
CA CYS A 37 13.23 -2.07 12.71
C CYS A 37 11.99 -1.83 13.55
N LEU A 38 11.30 -2.91 13.94
CA LEU A 38 10.11 -2.86 14.80
C LEU A 38 10.37 -3.56 16.14
N SER A 39 9.72 -3.07 17.21
CA SER A 39 9.90 -3.59 18.57
C SER A 39 9.45 -5.05 18.77
N ASN A 40 8.55 -5.54 17.91
CA ASN A 40 8.13 -6.95 17.90
C ASN A 40 9.13 -7.88 17.16
N GLY A 41 10.28 -7.35 16.77
CA GLY A 41 11.37 -8.11 16.12
C GLY A 41 11.27 -8.18 14.60
N TYR A 42 10.22 -7.64 13.97
CA TYR A 42 10.08 -7.69 12.51
C TYR A 42 10.60 -6.42 11.83
N CYS A 43 10.64 -6.47 10.50
CA CYS A 43 11.08 -5.37 9.66
C CYS A 43 9.88 -4.81 8.89
N LEU A 44 9.86 -3.50 8.67
CA LEU A 44 8.99 -2.86 7.69
C LEU A 44 9.82 -2.36 6.51
N ASP A 45 9.58 -2.92 5.33
CA ASP A 45 10.37 -2.62 4.15
C ASP A 45 9.98 -1.26 3.54
N THR A 46 10.97 -0.42 3.25
CA THR A 46 10.75 0.89 2.57
C THR A 46 10.98 0.80 1.06
N HIS A 47 10.98 -0.40 0.49
CA HIS A 47 11.11 -0.68 -0.93
C HIS A 47 10.09 -1.74 -1.34
N GLN A 48 9.75 -1.80 -2.63
CA GLN A 48 8.75 -2.74 -3.13
C GLN A 48 9.11 -4.18 -2.69
N PRO A 49 8.18 -4.90 -2.03
CA PRO A 49 6.72 -4.67 -1.99
C PRO A 49 6.15 -3.84 -0.82
N TYR A 50 6.97 -3.17 0.00
CA TYR A 50 6.55 -2.34 1.14
C TYR A 50 5.78 -3.11 2.22
N VAL A 51 6.29 -4.28 2.56
CA VAL A 51 5.62 -5.26 3.44
C VAL A 51 6.34 -5.37 4.78
N LEU A 52 5.66 -6.02 5.73
CA LEU A 52 6.35 -6.56 6.90
C LEU A 52 7.22 -7.73 6.45
N SER A 53 8.33 -7.96 7.12
CA SER A 53 9.18 -9.10 6.85
C SER A 53 9.87 -9.62 8.10
N ARG A 54 10.07 -10.94 8.14
CA ARG A 54 11.07 -11.56 8.99
C ARG A 54 12.42 -11.37 8.30
N GLY A 55 13.27 -10.56 8.92
CA GLY A 55 14.67 -10.40 8.51
C GLY A 55 15.54 -11.57 8.97
N ALA A 56 16.72 -11.21 9.49
CA ALA A 56 17.70 -12.12 10.06
C ALA A 56 17.75 -11.97 11.60
N CYS A 57 18.68 -12.65 12.26
CA CYS A 57 18.95 -12.50 13.70
C CYS A 57 20.46 -12.44 13.97
N THR A 58 20.88 -11.80 15.05
CA THR A 58 22.30 -11.81 15.46
C THR A 58 22.79 -13.17 15.96
N SER A 59 21.86 -14.07 16.33
CA SER A 59 22.17 -15.45 16.73
C SER A 59 22.14 -16.38 15.53
N GLU A 60 23.25 -17.11 15.31
CA GLU A 60 23.36 -18.13 14.26
C GLU A 60 22.47 -19.35 14.52
N ASN A 61 22.28 -19.71 15.80
CA ASN A 61 21.47 -20.88 16.16
C ASN A 61 19.98 -20.58 16.24
N TRP A 62 19.59 -19.30 16.17
CA TRP A 62 18.24 -18.81 16.42
C TRP A 62 17.69 -19.20 17.80
N GLY A 63 16.76 -18.43 18.34
CA GLY A 63 16.25 -18.68 19.70
C GLY A 63 15.55 -17.48 20.28
N ALA A 64 15.51 -17.41 21.62
CA ALA A 64 14.92 -16.27 22.31
C ALA A 64 15.61 -14.96 21.90
N GLY A 65 14.81 -13.96 21.52
CA GLY A 65 15.30 -12.68 20.98
C GLY A 65 15.33 -12.61 19.45
N CYS A 66 15.20 -13.73 18.75
CA CYS A 66 14.97 -13.76 17.30
C CYS A 66 13.47 -13.78 16.98
N PRO A 67 13.05 -13.32 15.77
CA PRO A 67 11.66 -13.41 15.33
C PRO A 67 11.15 -14.85 15.30
N THR A 68 9.96 -15.09 15.85
CA THR A 68 9.39 -16.44 16.05
C THR A 68 8.65 -16.98 14.84
N HIS A 69 7.99 -16.11 14.07
CA HIS A 69 7.21 -16.52 12.92
C HIS A 69 8.07 -16.59 11.66
N CYS A 70 7.62 -17.45 10.74
CA CYS A 70 8.21 -17.72 9.45
C CYS A 70 9.58 -18.40 9.47
N GLN A 71 10.17 -18.81 10.59
CA GLN A 71 11.53 -19.39 10.59
C GLN A 71 11.73 -20.58 9.62
N ASP A 72 10.68 -21.37 9.41
CA ASP A 72 10.67 -22.58 8.59
C ASP A 72 10.28 -22.34 7.12
N THR A 73 10.08 -21.09 6.74
CA THR A 73 9.65 -20.69 5.40
C THR A 73 10.65 -19.67 4.87
N PHE A 74 11.32 -19.99 3.77
CA PHE A 74 12.45 -19.21 3.25
C PHE A 74 13.55 -19.04 4.32
N ASP A 75 14.09 -20.15 4.83
CA ASP A 75 15.05 -20.22 5.93
C ASP A 75 16.47 -19.75 5.58
N ASP A 76 16.80 -19.65 4.29
CA ASP A 76 18.08 -19.13 3.79
C ASP A 76 18.07 -17.62 3.46
N ILE A 77 16.90 -16.96 3.50
CA ILE A 77 16.72 -15.55 3.11
C ILE A 77 15.76 -14.83 4.07
N GLY A 78 15.35 -13.59 3.76
CA GLY A 78 14.24 -12.91 4.44
C GLY A 78 12.88 -13.41 3.94
N ALA A 79 11.85 -13.39 4.80
CA ALA A 79 10.49 -13.78 4.42
C ALA A 79 9.53 -12.62 4.57
N SER A 80 8.79 -12.31 3.51
CA SER A 80 7.69 -11.36 3.59
C SER A 80 6.57 -11.89 4.48
N ILE A 81 5.92 -11.00 5.20
CA ILE A 81 4.76 -11.26 6.03
C ILE A 81 3.60 -10.46 5.45
N ILE A 82 2.60 -11.17 4.95
CA ILE A 82 1.50 -10.58 4.18
C ILE A 82 0.19 -10.82 4.91
N ASN A 83 -0.65 -9.79 4.99
CA ASN A 83 -1.98 -9.93 5.57
C ASN A 83 -2.82 -10.91 4.74
N LEU A 84 -3.40 -11.90 5.42
CA LEU A 84 -4.35 -12.85 4.87
C LEU A 84 -5.79 -12.36 5.04
N SER A 85 -6.12 -11.89 6.24
CA SER A 85 -7.46 -11.41 6.57
C SER A 85 -7.43 -10.43 7.73
N PHE A 86 -8.47 -9.60 7.82
CA PHE A 86 -8.72 -8.71 8.95
C PHE A 86 -10.19 -8.82 9.36
N LEU A 87 -10.44 -9.44 10.51
CA LEU A 87 -11.77 -9.72 11.02
C LEU A 87 -11.84 -9.36 12.51
N ASN A 88 -12.91 -8.67 12.91
CA ASN A 88 -13.14 -8.28 14.31
C ASN A 88 -11.96 -7.56 14.98
N GLY A 89 -11.23 -6.72 14.23
CA GLY A 89 -10.06 -6.00 14.76
C GLY A 89 -8.78 -6.83 14.83
N THR A 90 -8.82 -8.11 14.43
CA THR A 90 -7.67 -9.01 14.45
C THR A 90 -7.17 -9.28 13.04
N SER A 91 -5.87 -9.14 12.83
CA SER A 91 -5.20 -9.40 11.55
C SER A 91 -4.51 -10.76 11.57
N LYS A 92 -4.79 -11.60 10.57
CA LYS A 92 -4.05 -12.84 10.32
C LYS A 92 -3.06 -12.63 9.19
N TYR A 93 -1.88 -13.21 9.31
CA TYR A 93 -0.78 -13.07 8.37
C TYR A 93 -0.27 -14.42 7.89
N CYS A 94 0.39 -14.40 6.73
CA CYS A 94 1.09 -15.52 6.12
C CYS A 94 2.57 -15.20 5.91
N CYS A 95 3.39 -16.23 5.97
CA CYS A 95 4.77 -16.19 5.49
C CYS A 95 4.76 -16.30 3.97
N GLY A 96 4.95 -15.17 3.30
CA GLY A 96 4.82 -15.03 1.85
C GLY A 96 3.40 -14.67 1.41
N THR A 97 3.24 -14.53 0.09
CA THR A 97 1.98 -14.10 -0.53
C THR A 97 0.91 -15.19 -0.40
N PRO A 98 -0.29 -14.88 0.10
CA PRO A 98 -1.42 -15.80 0.11
C PRO A 98 -1.74 -16.32 -1.29
N VAL A 99 -2.18 -17.58 -1.35
CA VAL A 99 -2.51 -18.28 -2.60
C VAL A 99 -3.96 -18.74 -2.56
N ILE A 100 -4.54 -18.96 -3.75
CA ILE A 100 -5.88 -19.51 -3.87
C ILE A 100 -5.77 -21.04 -3.81
N ASP A 101 -6.53 -21.66 -2.92
CA ASP A 101 -6.71 -23.12 -2.81
C ASP A 101 -8.20 -23.46 -2.85
N GLY A 102 -8.67 -23.94 -4.00
CA GLY A 102 -10.08 -24.11 -4.30
C GLY A 102 -10.83 -22.77 -4.27
N GLU A 103 -11.81 -22.65 -3.38
CA GLU A 103 -12.59 -21.42 -3.14
C GLU A 103 -12.00 -20.55 -2.02
N ASN A 104 -10.92 -20.99 -1.37
CA ASN A 104 -10.35 -20.31 -0.20
C ASN A 104 -9.05 -19.58 -0.56
N ILE A 105 -8.74 -18.54 0.20
CA ILE A 105 -7.42 -17.90 0.20
C ILE A 105 -6.68 -18.41 1.44
N VAL A 106 -5.49 -18.99 1.24
CA VAL A 106 -4.71 -19.66 2.28
C VAL A 106 -3.24 -19.20 2.25
N CYS A 107 -2.50 -19.47 3.32
CA CYS A 107 -1.06 -19.25 3.30
C CYS A 107 -0.36 -20.25 2.37
N PRO A 108 0.76 -19.86 1.73
CA PRO A 108 1.48 -20.75 0.84
C PRO A 108 2.09 -21.92 1.61
N PHE A 109 2.47 -22.97 0.88
CA PHE A 109 3.14 -24.17 1.42
C PHE A 109 2.34 -24.94 2.48
N GLY A 110 1.02 -24.74 2.55
CA GLY A 110 0.16 -25.39 3.54
C GLY A 110 0.47 -24.95 4.98
N LYS A 111 1.01 -23.75 5.17
CA LYS A 111 1.29 -23.19 6.50
C LYS A 111 0.03 -22.60 7.13
N ASP A 112 0.01 -22.56 8.45
CA ASP A 112 -1.04 -21.88 9.20
C ASP A 112 -0.83 -20.36 9.19
N SER A 113 -1.94 -19.62 9.26
CA SER A 113 -1.89 -18.18 9.50
C SER A 113 -1.63 -17.85 10.97
N PHE A 114 -1.02 -16.71 11.25
CA PHE A 114 -0.66 -16.28 12.61
C PHE A 114 -1.03 -14.82 12.85
N GLU A 115 -0.98 -14.39 14.11
CA GLU A 115 -1.14 -13.00 14.51
C GLU A 115 0.23 -12.42 14.86
N LEU A 116 0.37 -11.10 14.74
CA LEU A 116 1.54 -10.38 15.20
C LEU A 116 1.12 -9.40 16.29
N ASP A 117 1.95 -9.30 17.33
CA ASP A 117 1.82 -8.25 18.32
C ASP A 117 2.07 -6.88 17.67
N ASP A 118 1.39 -5.86 18.20
CA ASP A 118 1.62 -4.47 17.83
C ASP A 118 3.09 -4.07 18.06
N ALA A 119 3.59 -3.14 17.25
CA ALA A 119 4.98 -2.77 17.27
C ALA A 119 5.20 -1.26 17.17
N GLU A 120 6.31 -0.82 17.75
CA GLU A 120 6.83 0.53 17.66
C GLU A 120 8.05 0.56 16.74
N ILE A 121 8.26 1.70 16.09
CA ILE A 121 9.45 1.93 15.26
C ILE A 121 10.67 2.14 16.15
N LEU A 122 11.77 1.46 15.82
CA LEU A 122 13.05 1.61 16.51
C LEU A 122 13.98 2.55 15.74
N ALA A 123 14.34 3.68 16.36
CA ALA A 123 15.32 4.63 15.83
C ALA A 123 16.76 4.18 16.13
N GLY A 124 17.72 4.69 15.37
CA GLY A 124 19.15 4.42 15.57
C GLY A 124 19.64 3.13 14.91
N HIS A 125 18.75 2.42 14.21
CA HIS A 125 19.01 1.12 13.60
C HIS A 125 18.57 1.09 12.14
N ALA A 126 19.26 0.27 11.32
CA ALA A 126 18.93 0.03 9.92
C ALA A 126 18.57 1.32 9.13
N ALA A 127 17.37 1.42 8.56
CA ALA A 127 16.93 2.59 7.78
C ALA A 127 16.94 3.91 8.59
N LEU A 128 16.84 3.81 9.93
CA LEU A 128 16.82 4.94 10.85
C LEU A 128 18.16 5.09 11.61
N ALA A 129 19.28 4.57 11.08
CA ALA A 129 20.59 4.63 11.74
C ALA A 129 21.04 6.06 12.15
N ASN A 130 20.57 7.09 11.44
CA ASN A 130 20.90 8.49 11.72
C ASN A 130 19.83 9.24 12.54
N VAL A 131 18.78 8.55 12.97
CA VAL A 131 17.70 9.12 13.79
C VAL A 131 17.92 8.68 15.23
N THR A 132 17.97 9.60 16.18
CA THR A 132 18.20 9.27 17.61
C THR A 132 16.93 9.35 18.47
N THR A 133 15.90 10.08 18.03
CA THR A 133 14.65 10.23 18.79
C THR A 133 13.44 10.25 17.85
N LEU A 134 12.38 9.55 18.23
CA LEU A 134 11.06 9.60 17.57
C LEU A 134 10.11 10.51 18.37
N SER A 135 10.51 11.75 18.63
CA SER A 135 9.64 12.69 19.34
C SER A 135 8.61 13.27 18.38
N ALA A 136 7.33 13.06 18.68
CA ALA A 136 6.27 13.93 18.15
C ALA A 136 6.38 15.28 18.87
N SER A 137 6.66 16.36 18.15
CA SER A 137 6.50 17.71 18.69
C SER A 137 5.02 17.94 19.00
N THR A 138 4.59 17.62 20.22
CA THR A 138 3.30 18.09 20.73
C THR A 138 3.47 19.59 20.95
N ASN A 139 3.16 20.37 19.93
CA ASN A 139 2.98 21.81 20.10
C ASN A 139 1.71 21.98 20.94
N SER A 140 1.86 21.98 22.26
CA SER A 140 0.81 22.32 23.22
C SER A 140 0.38 23.75 22.92
N SER A 141 -0.58 23.92 22.01
CA SER A 141 -1.33 25.15 21.84
C SER A 141 -2.04 25.40 23.17
N ALA A 142 -1.54 26.38 23.90
CA ALA A 142 -2.13 26.87 25.12
C ALA A 142 -3.64 27.09 24.95
N THR A 143 -4.38 26.66 25.96
CA THR A 143 -5.78 26.99 26.24
C THR A 143 -5.98 28.50 26.17
N SER A 144 -6.58 28.98 25.07
CA SER A 144 -7.22 30.31 25.03
C SER A 144 -8.70 30.14 25.37
N PRO A 145 -9.23 30.78 26.43
CA PRO A 145 -10.65 30.74 26.71
C PRO A 145 -11.44 31.47 25.62
N CYS A 146 -12.54 30.84 25.20
CA CYS A 146 -13.54 31.37 24.28
C CYS A 146 -14.13 32.69 24.85
N PRO A 147 -14.11 33.82 24.12
CA PRO A 147 -14.80 35.01 24.58
C PRO A 147 -16.29 34.94 24.19
N THR A 148 -17.13 34.92 25.22
CA THR A 148 -18.57 35.11 25.15
C THR A 148 -18.89 36.48 24.55
N ILE A 149 -19.71 36.52 23.50
CA ILE A 149 -20.19 37.77 22.90
C ILE A 149 -21.23 38.39 23.84
N THR A 150 -20.94 39.57 24.41
CA THR A 150 -21.93 40.43 25.05
C THR A 150 -21.71 41.86 24.56
N SER A 151 -22.78 42.41 23.99
CA SER A 151 -22.91 43.71 23.34
C SER A 151 -23.08 44.86 24.33
N SER A 152 -22.31 45.95 24.18
CA SER A 152 -22.78 47.36 24.12
C SER A 152 -21.60 48.37 24.11
N PRO A 153 -21.80 49.62 23.60
CA PRO A 153 -20.76 50.40 22.90
C PRO A 153 -20.31 51.70 23.61
N SER A 154 -19.13 52.21 23.22
CA SER A 154 -18.69 53.64 23.15
C SER A 154 -17.15 53.67 23.16
N SER A 155 -16.39 54.51 22.46
CA SER A 155 -16.61 55.55 21.45
C SER A 155 -15.23 56.01 20.95
N SER A 156 -15.19 56.67 19.78
CA SER A 156 -14.03 57.31 19.10
C SER A 156 -13.05 56.36 18.40
N SER A 157 -12.53 56.60 17.21
CA SER A 157 -12.80 57.55 16.11
C SER A 157 -11.78 57.24 15.00
N SER A 158 -12.22 56.92 13.78
CA SER A 158 -11.59 57.29 12.50
C SER A 158 -12.34 56.61 11.34
N GLY A 159 -12.66 57.40 10.31
CA GLY A 159 -13.45 56.98 9.13
C GLY A 159 -12.75 55.89 8.31
N SER A 160 -13.37 55.30 7.28
CA SER A 160 -14.48 55.74 6.44
C SER A 160 -14.96 54.53 5.60
N HIS A 161 -16.14 54.67 5.01
CA HIS A 161 -16.72 54.01 3.82
C HIS A 161 -17.11 52.51 3.82
N ASP A 162 -18.38 52.33 3.47
CA ASP A 162 -18.98 51.24 2.67
C ASP A 162 -19.34 49.89 3.31
N VAL A 163 -20.51 49.93 3.93
CA VAL A 163 -21.57 48.93 3.70
C VAL A 163 -21.80 48.78 2.19
N ALA A 164 -21.24 47.75 1.52
CA ALA A 164 -21.77 47.19 0.26
C ALA A 164 -20.88 46.09 -0.37
N LEU A 165 -20.72 44.90 0.22
CA LEU A 165 -20.09 43.77 -0.49
C LEU A 165 -20.73 42.40 -0.15
N GLY A 166 -22.06 42.37 0.04
CA GLY A 166 -22.80 41.18 0.46
C GLY A 166 -23.56 40.41 -0.63
N ALA A 167 -23.48 40.81 -1.90
CA ALA A 167 -24.29 40.20 -2.97
C ALA A 167 -23.51 40.12 -4.30
N GLY A 168 -22.50 39.27 -4.38
CA GLY A 168 -21.68 39.16 -5.60
C GLY A 168 -21.01 37.82 -5.89
N LEU A 169 -21.09 36.81 -5.02
CA LEU A 169 -20.34 35.55 -5.19
C LEU A 169 -21.21 34.29 -5.29
N GLY A 170 -22.53 34.40 -5.12
CA GLY A 170 -23.43 33.23 -5.11
C GLY A 170 -23.74 32.64 -6.49
N VAL A 171 -23.76 33.47 -7.53
CA VAL A 171 -24.14 33.06 -8.89
C VAL A 171 -23.11 32.11 -9.54
N PRO A 172 -21.79 32.36 -9.54
CA PRO A 172 -20.84 31.46 -10.20
C PRO A 172 -20.75 30.09 -9.50
N LEU A 173 -20.84 30.03 -8.17
CA LEU A 173 -20.83 28.76 -7.43
C LEU A 173 -22.12 27.96 -7.63
N GLY A 174 -23.27 28.63 -7.73
CA GLY A 174 -24.55 27.99 -8.00
C GLY A 174 -24.59 27.31 -9.38
N VAL A 175 -24.06 27.97 -10.42
CA VAL A 175 -24.04 27.40 -11.78
C VAL A 175 -23.14 26.17 -11.84
N ILE A 176 -21.95 26.20 -11.23
CA ILE A 176 -21.03 25.05 -11.18
C ILE A 176 -21.66 23.87 -10.44
N ALA A 177 -22.34 24.13 -9.32
CA ALA A 177 -23.04 23.09 -8.57
C ALA A 177 -24.18 22.45 -9.40
N LEU A 178 -24.98 23.25 -10.10
CA LEU A 178 -26.08 22.73 -10.93
C LEU A 178 -25.58 21.94 -12.15
N VAL A 179 -24.51 22.40 -12.80
CA VAL A 179 -23.88 21.66 -13.93
C VAL A 179 -23.32 20.32 -13.46
N SER A 180 -22.66 20.30 -12.30
CA SER A 180 -22.08 19.07 -11.72
C SER A 180 -23.17 18.05 -11.36
N LEU A 181 -24.29 18.50 -10.79
CA LEU A 181 -25.43 17.64 -10.46
C LEU A 181 -26.13 17.11 -11.72
N ALA A 182 -26.32 17.95 -12.74
CA ALA A 182 -26.92 17.54 -14.01
C ALA A 182 -26.04 16.49 -14.72
N TRP A 183 -24.72 16.70 -14.74
CA TRP A 183 -23.77 15.73 -15.30
C TRP A 183 -23.82 14.40 -14.55
N GLY A 184 -23.72 14.42 -13.22
CA GLY A 184 -23.76 13.22 -12.39
C GLY A 184 -25.05 12.42 -12.57
N PHE A 185 -26.20 13.08 -12.74
CA PHE A 185 -27.47 12.41 -12.97
C PHE A 185 -27.57 11.79 -14.38
N MET A 186 -26.96 12.43 -15.39
CA MET A 186 -26.86 11.87 -16.75
C MET A 186 -25.92 10.66 -16.82
N GLU A 187 -24.77 10.72 -16.14
CA GLU A 187 -23.80 9.61 -16.02
C GLU A 187 -24.48 8.36 -15.41
N ARG A 188 -25.19 8.55 -14.29
CA ARG A 188 -25.93 7.47 -13.61
C ARG A 188 -27.05 6.89 -14.48
N ARG A 189 -27.74 7.74 -15.26
CA ARG A 189 -28.75 7.28 -16.23
C ARG A 189 -28.12 6.54 -17.42
N ARG A 190 -26.93 6.93 -17.89
CA ARG A 190 -26.20 6.23 -18.97
C ARG A 190 -25.70 4.87 -18.49
N ALA A 191 -25.13 4.79 -17.29
CA ALA A 191 -24.73 3.52 -16.67
C ALA A 191 -25.92 2.56 -16.54
N ASN A 192 -27.08 3.04 -16.11
CA ASN A 192 -28.28 2.20 -15.99
C ASN A 192 -28.87 1.77 -17.35
N LYS A 193 -28.63 2.53 -18.44
CA LYS A 193 -29.04 2.12 -19.79
C LYS A 193 -28.13 1.03 -20.36
N LEU A 194 -26.82 1.08 -20.07
CA LEU A 194 -25.88 0.02 -20.45
C LEU A 194 -26.20 -1.31 -19.75
N SER A 195 -26.57 -1.27 -18.46
CA SER A 195 -27.02 -2.48 -17.73
C SER A 195 -28.37 -3.03 -18.23
N ARG A 196 -29.23 -2.20 -18.83
CA ARG A 196 -30.50 -2.66 -19.45
C ARG A 196 -30.33 -3.33 -20.81
N GLN A 197 -29.22 -3.12 -21.53
CA GLN A 197 -28.95 -3.84 -22.79
C GLN A 197 -28.39 -5.25 -22.58
N VAL A 198 -27.78 -5.54 -21.41
CA VAL A 198 -27.25 -6.88 -21.11
C VAL A 198 -28.37 -7.89 -20.76
N ASN A 199 -29.54 -7.42 -20.29
CA ASN A 199 -30.63 -8.31 -19.87
C ASN A 199 -31.57 -8.79 -20.99
N ASN A 200 -31.34 -8.40 -22.25
CA ASN A 200 -32.20 -8.78 -23.38
C ASN A 200 -31.55 -9.79 -24.34
N SER A 201 -30.42 -10.41 -23.95
CA SER A 201 -29.70 -11.40 -24.77
C SER A 201 -29.53 -12.75 -24.06
N ILE A 202 -30.61 -13.30 -23.52
CA ILE A 202 -30.65 -14.72 -23.13
C ILE A 202 -31.87 -15.35 -23.82
N ALA A 203 -31.63 -15.88 -25.02
CA ALA A 203 -32.50 -16.88 -25.63
C ALA A 203 -31.99 -18.28 -25.20
N PRO A 204 -32.86 -19.20 -24.74
CA PRO A 204 -32.43 -20.53 -24.35
C PRO A 204 -32.30 -21.40 -25.61
N ALA A 205 -31.11 -21.90 -25.91
CA ALA A 205 -30.93 -22.96 -26.89
C ALA A 205 -30.73 -24.30 -26.17
N THR A 206 -31.80 -25.08 -26.19
CA THR A 206 -31.88 -26.48 -25.77
C THR A 206 -31.11 -27.40 -26.72
N GLY A 207 -30.26 -28.28 -26.14
CA GLY A 207 -29.97 -29.66 -26.57
C GLY A 207 -29.35 -29.93 -27.95
N PHE A 208 -28.24 -30.67 -28.00
CA PHE A 208 -28.12 -31.94 -28.73
C PHE A 208 -26.79 -32.66 -28.42
N ILE A 209 -26.90 -33.97 -28.30
CA ILE A 209 -25.90 -34.99 -27.96
C ILE A 209 -25.19 -35.48 -29.23
N GLY A 210 -23.90 -35.81 -29.18
CA GLY A 210 -23.26 -36.74 -30.14
C GLY A 210 -21.80 -36.46 -30.54
N SER A 211 -20.88 -37.27 -30.01
CA SER A 211 -19.46 -37.46 -30.40
C SER A 211 -19.28 -38.16 -31.77
N PRO A 212 -18.06 -38.57 -32.22
CA PRO A 212 -16.73 -37.93 -32.32
C PRO A 212 -16.11 -38.06 -33.77
N ILE A 213 -14.76 -38.00 -33.88
CA ILE A 213 -13.79 -38.48 -34.91
C ILE A 213 -13.25 -37.58 -36.06
N ASN A 214 -11.99 -37.17 -35.87
CA ASN A 214 -10.76 -37.45 -36.66
C ASN A 214 -10.35 -36.61 -37.91
N SER A 215 -9.15 -36.02 -37.79
CA SER A 215 -8.06 -35.72 -38.75
C SER A 215 -8.36 -35.45 -40.24
N GLN A 216 -7.95 -34.27 -40.74
CA GLN A 216 -6.71 -34.06 -41.52
C GLN A 216 -6.70 -32.67 -42.21
N VAL A 217 -5.52 -32.06 -42.23
CA VAL A 217 -5.14 -30.79 -42.88
C VAL A 217 -4.78 -31.10 -44.36
N PRO A 218 -5.07 -30.21 -45.34
CA PRO A 218 -4.00 -29.32 -45.84
C PRO A 218 -4.44 -27.88 -46.19
N ALA A 219 -3.42 -27.02 -46.22
CA ALA A 219 -3.44 -25.57 -46.32
C ALA A 219 -4.01 -24.99 -47.63
N LYS A 220 -4.59 -23.78 -47.52
CA LYS A 220 -4.57 -22.77 -48.58
C LYS A 220 -4.53 -21.34 -48.02
N THR A 221 -3.59 -20.58 -48.57
CA THR A 221 -3.13 -19.22 -48.28
C THR A 221 -4.11 -18.13 -48.70
N VAL A 222 -4.41 -17.16 -47.83
CA VAL A 222 -4.77 -15.73 -48.12
C VAL A 222 -4.50 -14.95 -46.81
N SER A 223 -3.39 -14.23 -46.63
CA SER A 223 -3.07 -12.85 -47.05
C SER A 223 -4.10 -11.76 -46.67
N SER A 224 -3.95 -11.16 -45.49
CA SER A 224 -4.15 -9.71 -45.27
C SER A 224 -3.47 -9.29 -43.96
N GLY A 225 -2.57 -8.31 -44.06
CA GLY A 225 -1.57 -7.92 -43.06
C GLY A 225 -2.07 -7.13 -41.83
N PRO A 226 -1.12 -6.65 -41.00
CA PRO A 226 -1.33 -6.20 -39.63
C PRO A 226 -1.75 -4.72 -39.56
N SER A 227 -2.56 -4.37 -38.56
CA SER A 227 -2.78 -2.98 -38.16
C SER A 227 -1.92 -2.68 -36.94
N GLU A 228 -0.76 -2.08 -37.18
CA GLU A 228 0.02 -1.41 -36.13
C GLU A 228 -0.72 -0.16 -35.65
N LEU A 229 -0.71 0.05 -34.33
CA LEU A 229 -1.11 1.31 -33.71
C LEU A 229 0.16 2.11 -33.40
N ASP A 230 0.28 3.21 -34.15
CA ASP A 230 1.29 4.25 -34.09
C ASP A 230 1.56 4.74 -32.66
N ALA A 231 2.79 4.52 -32.18
CA ALA A 231 3.34 5.14 -30.97
C ALA A 231 4.47 6.10 -31.37
N GLY A 232 4.16 7.09 -32.20
CA GLY A 232 5.09 8.13 -32.63
C GLY A 232 5.06 9.38 -31.75
N ARG A 233 5.47 9.29 -30.47
CA ARG A 233 5.78 10.49 -29.67
C ARG A 233 7.30 10.75 -29.70
N ARG A 234 7.77 11.59 -30.61
CA ARG A 234 9.14 12.13 -30.61
C ARG A 234 9.36 12.94 -29.33
N MET A 235 10.33 12.51 -28.51
CA MET A 235 11.05 13.39 -27.59
C MET A 235 12.06 14.21 -28.40
N PRO A 236 12.15 15.55 -28.25
CA PRO A 236 13.28 16.29 -28.78
C PRO A 236 14.51 16.04 -27.92
N GLU A 237 15.57 15.56 -28.58
CA GLU A 237 16.93 15.42 -28.09
C GLU A 237 17.50 16.81 -27.76
N LEU A 238 18.03 16.99 -26.54
CA LEU A 238 18.81 18.17 -26.17
C LEU A 238 20.24 17.98 -26.71
N GLU A 239 20.53 18.61 -27.84
CA GLU A 239 21.90 18.80 -28.30
C GLU A 239 22.64 19.71 -27.32
N ALA A 240 23.73 19.17 -26.76
CA ALA A 240 24.79 19.95 -26.16
C ALA A 240 25.54 20.71 -27.26
N ARG A 241 25.77 22.01 -27.06
CA ARG A 241 26.80 22.76 -27.78
C ARG A 241 27.47 23.78 -26.88
N ASP A 242 28.76 23.91 -27.12
CA ASP A 242 29.85 24.60 -26.42
C ASP A 242 29.55 25.96 -25.77
#